data_AF-A0A725BAI1-F1
#
_entry.id   AF-A0A725BAI1-F1
#
_cell.length_a   1.000
_cell.length_b   1.000
_cell.length_c   1.000
_cell.angle_alpha   90.00
_cell.angle_beta   90.00
_cell.angle_gamma   90.00
#
_symmetry.space_group_name_H-M   'P 1'
#
loop_
_entity.id
_entity.type
_entity.pdbx_description
1 polymer ?
#
loop_
_entity_poly.entity_id
_entity_poly.type
_entity_poly.pdbx_seq_one_letter_code
_entity_poly.pdbx_strand_id
1 'polypeptide(L)' 'MGKTVWMFPGQGSQTPGMGQTLITQDETRQALADLGTRIGLDLTTLMTTGTKDELKA' A
#
# COMPACT_ATOMS: atom_id res chain seq x y z
N MET A 1 -24.21 -8.95 22.33
CA MET A 1 -23.03 -8.89 21.43
C MET A 1 -23.45 -8.22 20.13
N GLY A 2 -22.72 -7.19 19.67
CA GLY A 2 -22.97 -6.55 18.38
C GLY A 2 -22.33 -7.31 17.21
N LYS A 3 -22.67 -6.94 15.97
CA LYS A 3 -22.02 -7.47 14.75
C LYS A 3 -20.86 -6.54 14.36
N THR A 4 -19.75 -7.13 13.92
CA THR A 4 -18.58 -6.39 13.42
C THR A 4 -18.68 -6.23 11.91
N VAL A 5 -18.31 -5.05 11.40
CA VAL A 5 -18.19 -4.76 9.97
C VAL A 5 -16.79 -4.20 9.72
N TRP A 6 -16.16 -4.61 8.62
CA TRP A 6 -14.89 -4.06 8.16
C TRP A 6 -15.14 -3.14 6.97
N MET A 7 -14.61 -1.93 7.05
CA MET A 7 -14.69 -0.93 5.99
C MET A 7 -13.29 -0.53 5.58
N PHE A 8 -13.06 -0.44 4.27
CA PHE A 8 -11.78 -0.09 3.70
C PHE A 8 -11.90 1.28 3.01
N PRO A 9 -11.02 2.25 3.32
CA PRO A 9 -11.06 3.57 2.72
C PRO A 9 -10.73 3.52 1.22
N GLY A 10 -11.34 4.43 0.45
CA GLY A 10 -11.13 4.55 -1.00
C GLY A 10 -9.94 5.44 -1.38
N GLN A 11 -9.82 5.75 -2.68
CA GLN A 11 -8.80 6.67 -3.20
C GLN A 11 -8.96 8.08 -2.62
N GLY A 12 -7.84 8.75 -2.34
CA GLY A 12 -7.76 10.08 -1.74
C GLY A 12 -7.22 10.07 -0.31
N SER A 13 -7.21 8.92 0.37
CA SER A 13 -6.63 8.76 1.70
C SER A 13 -5.15 8.38 1.70
N GLN A 14 -4.51 8.25 0.54
CA GLN A 14 -3.10 7.90 0.43
C GLN A 14 -2.18 9.06 0.85
N THR A 15 -1.09 8.72 1.53
CA THR A 15 -0.10 9.66 2.06
C THR A 15 1.30 9.14 1.79
N PRO A 16 2.29 10.03 1.52
CA PRO A 16 3.69 9.62 1.46
C PRO A 16 4.09 8.85 2.72
N GLY A 17 4.75 7.70 2.56
CA GLY A 17 5.15 6.85 3.68
C GLY A 17 4.09 5.89 4.21
N MET A 18 2.96 5.74 3.52
CA MET A 18 1.95 4.74 3.88
C MET A 18 2.53 3.32 3.85
N GLY A 19 2.16 2.50 4.83
CA GLY A 19 2.50 1.07 4.84
C GLY A 19 3.96 0.75 5.22
N GLN A 20 4.79 1.74 5.58
CA GLN A 20 6.19 1.52 5.99
C GLN A 20 6.33 0.45 7.09
N THR A 21 5.47 0.50 8.12
CA THR A 21 5.48 -0.50 9.19
C THR A 21 5.02 -1.88 8.71
N LEU A 22 4.05 -1.94 7.79
CA LEU A 22 3.51 -3.21 7.27
C LEU A 22 4.53 -3.96 6.39
N ILE A 23 5.34 -3.24 5.63
CA ILE A 23 6.39 -3.80 4.74
C ILE A 23 7.50 -4.53 5.52
N THR A 24 7.61 -4.27 6.82
CA THR A 24 8.53 -5.04 7.69
C THR A 24 8.08 -6.49 7.86
N GLN A 25 6.80 -6.79 7.64
CA GLN A 25 6.26 -8.15 7.67
C GLN A 25 6.53 -8.86 6.34
N ASP A 26 7.01 -10.10 6.42
CA ASP A 26 7.43 -10.86 5.24
C ASP A 26 6.27 -11.15 4.28
N GLU A 27 5.08 -11.46 4.79
CA GLU A 27 3.87 -11.67 3.97
C GLU A 27 3.53 -10.44 3.13
N THR A 28 3.51 -9.26 3.77
CA THR A 28 3.25 -7.98 3.08
C THR A 28 4.32 -7.69 2.03
N ARG A 29 5.60 -7.87 2.38
CA ARG A 29 6.71 -7.63 1.46
C ARG A 29 6.59 -8.53 0.22
N GLN A 30 6.29 -9.80 0.42
CA GLN A 30 6.16 -10.75 -0.68
C GLN A 30 4.96 -10.42 -1.58
N ALA A 31 3.81 -10.07 -0.99
CA ALA A 31 2.63 -9.66 -1.75
C ALA A 31 2.90 -8.42 -2.63
N LEU A 32 3.62 -7.42 -2.10
CA LEU A 32 3.98 -6.22 -2.85
C LEU A 32 4.97 -6.50 -3.98
N ALA A 33 5.95 -7.37 -3.76
CA ALA A 33 6.91 -7.77 -4.80
C ALA A 33 6.22 -8.53 -5.95
N ASP A 34 5.33 -9.47 -5.62
CA ASP A 34 4.57 -10.24 -6.60
C ASP A 34 3.65 -9.34 -7.43
N LEU A 35 2.94 -8.42 -6.77
CA LEU A 35 2.05 -7.48 -7.46
C LEU A 35 2.85 -6.50 -8.32
N GLY A 36 3.93 -5.93 -7.78
CA GLY A 36 4.79 -4.99 -8.50
C GLY A 36 5.36 -5.60 -9.79
N THR A 37 5.76 -6.86 -9.74
CA THR A 37 6.22 -7.61 -10.92
C THR A 37 5.12 -7.75 -11.97
N ARG A 38 3.86 -8.00 -11.56
CA ARG A 38 2.73 -8.19 -12.49
C ARG A 38 2.31 -6.91 -13.20
N ILE A 39 2.41 -5.77 -12.53
CA ILE A 39 1.97 -4.47 -13.07
C ILE A 39 3.12 -3.61 -13.60
N GLY A 40 4.37 -4.06 -13.46
CA GLY A 40 5.56 -3.35 -13.92
C GLY A 40 5.87 -2.09 -13.10
N LEU A 41 5.56 -2.10 -11.80
CA LEU A 41 5.69 -0.95 -10.91
C LEU A 41 6.35 -1.37 -9.59
N ASP A 42 7.32 -0.58 -9.11
CA ASP A 42 7.84 -0.77 -7.76
C ASP A 42 6.88 -0.17 -6.72
N LEU A 43 5.92 -0.98 -6.31
CA LEU A 43 4.91 -0.60 -5.32
C LEU A 43 5.52 -0.30 -3.95
N THR A 44 6.62 -0.95 -3.58
CA THR A 44 7.26 -0.71 -2.28
C THR A 44 7.81 0.71 -2.24
N THR A 45 8.55 1.09 -3.28
CA THR A 45 9.11 2.44 -3.40
C THR A 45 8.01 3.49 -3.51
N LEU A 46 6.99 3.26 -4.34
CA LEU A 46 5.86 4.17 -4.53
C LEU A 46 5.12 4.45 -3.22
N MET A 47 4.77 3.41 -2.45
CA MET A 47 3.99 3.58 -1.21
C MET A 47 4.79 4.23 -0.08
N THR A 48 6.11 3.96 0.00
CA THR A 48 6.94 4.40 1.14
C THR A 48 7.63 5.73 0.92
N THR A 49 8.11 5.99 -0.29
CA THR A 49 8.93 7.18 -0.61
C THR A 49 8.38 8.00 -1.75
N GLY A 50 7.31 7.51 -2.42
CA GLY A 50 6.65 8.23 -3.49
C GLY A 50 6.10 9.58 -3.02
N THR A 51 6.21 10.55 -3.90
CA THR A 51 5.65 11.88 -3.71
C THR A 51 4.12 11.84 -3.73
N LYS A 52 3.50 12.90 -3.23
CA LYS A 52 2.03 13.02 -3.22
C LYS A 52 1.43 13.00 -4.64
N ASP A 53 2.17 13.45 -5.65
CA ASP A 53 1.68 13.50 -7.02
C ASP A 53 1.80 12.13 -7.70
N GLU A 54 2.90 11.40 -7.47
CA GLU A 54 3.05 10.00 -7.93
C GLU A 54 1.97 9.08 -7.33
N LEU A 55 1.56 9.35 -6.08
CA LEU A 55 0.50 8.61 -5.41
C LEU A 55 -0.92 8.91 -5.93
N LYS A 56 -1.11 9.94 -6.76
CA LYS A 56 -2.41 10.36 -7.32
C LYS A 56 -2.56 10.04 -8.81
N ALA A 57 -1.47 9.65 -9.47
CA ALA A 57 -1.42 9.36 -10.90
C ALA A 57 -2.26 8.14 -11.28
#